data_AF-U9VZ55-F1
#
_entry.id   AF-U9VZ55-F1
#
_cell.length_a   1.000
_cell.length_b   1.000
_cell.length_c   1.000
_cell.angle_alpha   90.00
_cell.angle_beta   90.00
_cell.angle_gamma   90.00
#
_symmetry.space_group_name_H-M   'P 1'
#
loop_
_entity.id
_entity.type
_entity.pdbx_description
1 polymer ?
#
loop_
_entity_poly.entity_id
_entity_poly.type
_entity_poly.pdbx_seq_one_letter_code
_entity_poly.pdbx_strand_id
1 'polypeptide(L)'
;MQQGLAISQDTAETDNGTFEVFSGTLVIRYLICLASYYYVYDTQNIDRDYLPPECSPDINRQVLVQKAWETLKQAQQHTEIRLKKYIVTSEVSQGTFHPHYELLGRIYFIRAKLLTHFPQFVPRDDQSLPTESFVGQRRTKASIYWGRLFLLEKARLYAAANGSSEIYAYYAAMQSCSYLFAAFDDEENTLLSSPHIGNGRLSHQGCLKWARKLRDHALLAYSEMGLQCYYEIKEKSGLPEELDEYGHYYVDKLPAIYESRNVESSTTLNEDNIFLTLDMSLLGVDVREIPKLTPNHPTQNIYLFGANACYLFFVRGLYLLCSDATYEFKESPENSDIGWEPKLKKALRLLDMAWAVAEAGCSITRKKQDGESIRQIRRSFAHSGDVHQYTSSEIEAVQDLYPRRVSDIAALGKIFSAACMVLLLGVIPAEEREAMAANIENLLGMLHSSTRLSKTLRAHLARQKRYDGNLKDYLSTSSRIIKKYAAEINQPPNPIDLKAYRKRFIKELFEVLNG
;
A
#
# COMPACT_ATOMS: atom_id res chain seq x y z
N MET A 1 19.61 -53.10 -19.67
CA MET A 1 21.01 -53.20 -20.12
C MET A 1 21.77 -52.02 -19.56
N GLN A 2 22.84 -52.30 -18.82
CA GLN A 2 23.74 -51.33 -18.20
C GLN A 2 24.49 -50.51 -19.26
N GLN A 3 24.72 -49.23 -18.95
CA GLN A 3 25.87 -48.39 -19.33
C GLN A 3 25.69 -47.10 -18.51
N GLY A 4 26.50 -46.74 -17.52
CA GLY A 4 27.93 -46.94 -17.38
C GLY A 4 28.68 -45.79 -18.03
N LEU A 5 28.62 -44.59 -17.43
CA LEU A 5 29.48 -43.46 -17.80
C LEU A 5 30.23 -42.96 -16.57
N ALA A 6 31.55 -43.00 -16.72
CA ALA A 6 32.55 -42.88 -15.69
C ALA A 6 32.62 -41.47 -15.09
N ILE A 7 32.80 -41.46 -13.78
CA ILE A 7 33.21 -40.31 -12.99
C ILE A 7 34.71 -40.11 -13.25
N SER A 8 35.07 -39.07 -14.00
CA SER A 8 36.42 -38.51 -13.98
C SER A 8 36.47 -37.40 -12.92
N GLN A 9 37.18 -37.68 -11.85
CA GLN A 9 37.63 -36.72 -10.85
C GLN A 9 38.55 -35.71 -11.54
N ASP A 10 38.18 -34.43 -11.48
CA ASP A 10 39.15 -33.35 -11.38
C ASP A 10 38.68 -32.41 -10.27
N THR A 11 39.48 -32.42 -9.22
CA THR A 11 39.37 -31.67 -7.97
C THR A 11 39.63 -30.19 -8.22
N ALA A 12 38.61 -29.36 -7.98
CA ALA A 12 38.81 -27.98 -7.52
C ALA A 12 37.94 -27.80 -6.28
N GLU A 13 38.61 -27.53 -5.17
CA GLU A 13 38.10 -27.41 -3.80
C GLU A 13 36.81 -26.58 -3.71
N THR A 14 35.68 -27.25 -3.58
CA THR A 14 34.51 -26.65 -2.94
C THR A 14 34.55 -27.03 -1.47
N ASP A 15 34.83 -26.02 -0.66
CA ASP A 15 34.70 -26.00 0.78
C ASP A 15 33.32 -26.58 1.17
N ASN A 16 33.32 -27.87 1.50
CA ASN A 16 32.17 -28.62 2.00
C ASN A 16 31.95 -28.19 3.46
N GLY A 17 31.53 -26.94 3.64
CA GLY A 17 30.86 -26.52 4.84
C GLY A 17 29.56 -27.31 4.93
N THR A 18 29.55 -28.34 5.77
CA THR A 18 28.35 -29.03 6.26
C THR A 18 27.43 -28.00 6.93
N PHE A 19 26.63 -27.34 6.12
CA PHE A 19 25.61 -26.42 6.59
C PHE A 19 24.37 -27.23 6.95
N GLU A 20 24.36 -27.80 8.16
CA GLU A 20 23.11 -27.98 8.91
C GLU A 20 22.57 -26.59 9.27
N VAL A 21 22.18 -25.81 8.27
CA VAL A 21 21.35 -24.64 8.52
C VAL A 21 20.02 -25.18 9.01
N PHE A 22 19.73 -24.92 10.28
CA PHE A 22 18.39 -24.99 10.86
C PHE A 22 17.48 -23.99 10.11
N SER A 23 17.11 -24.33 8.88
CA SER A 23 16.43 -23.49 7.90
C SER A 23 14.93 -23.59 8.08
N GLY A 24 14.45 -23.40 9.31
CA GLY A 24 13.02 -23.48 9.61
C GLY A 24 12.24 -22.35 8.95
N THR A 25 10.98 -22.60 8.59
CA THR A 25 10.02 -21.55 8.14
C THR A 25 9.97 -20.37 9.12
N LEU A 26 10.18 -20.63 10.43
CA LEU A 26 10.26 -19.61 11.46
C LEU A 26 11.44 -18.64 11.25
N VAL A 27 12.61 -19.15 10.86
CA VAL A 27 13.80 -18.32 10.57
C VAL A 27 13.53 -17.41 9.39
N ILE A 28 12.93 -17.93 8.31
CA ILE A 28 12.56 -17.12 7.14
C ILE A 28 11.57 -16.02 7.53
N ARG A 29 10.53 -16.35 8.31
CA ARG A 29 9.55 -15.37 8.80
C ARG A 29 10.18 -14.31 9.71
N TYR A 30 11.10 -14.72 10.58
CA TYR A 30 11.88 -13.82 11.42
C TYR A 30 12.70 -12.84 10.59
N LEU A 31 13.44 -13.31 9.58
CA LEU A 31 14.24 -12.46 8.69
C LEU A 31 13.35 -11.47 7.90
N ILE A 32 12.20 -11.91 7.39
CA ILE A 32 11.23 -11.02 6.72
C ILE A 32 10.71 -9.95 7.68
N CYS A 33 10.42 -10.33 8.94
CA CYS A 33 9.99 -9.41 9.98
C CYS A 33 11.08 -8.39 10.32
N LEU A 34 12.32 -8.85 10.48
CA LEU A 34 13.49 -8.01 10.75
C LEU A 34 13.75 -7.01 9.62
N ALA A 35 13.68 -7.45 8.36
CA ALA A 35 13.76 -6.56 7.21
C ALA A 35 12.63 -5.51 7.19
N SER A 36 11.42 -5.91 7.57
CA SER A 36 10.28 -5.00 7.70
C SER A 36 10.50 -3.98 8.83
N TYR A 37 11.13 -4.40 9.93
CA TYR A 37 11.49 -3.51 11.04
C TYR A 37 12.52 -2.46 10.60
N TYR A 38 13.60 -2.88 9.92
CA TYR A 38 14.57 -1.95 9.33
C TYR A 38 13.92 -0.96 8.34
N TYR A 39 12.96 -1.44 7.54
CA TYR A 39 12.21 -0.59 6.61
C TYR A 39 11.40 0.50 7.33
N VAL A 40 10.64 0.17 8.39
CA VAL A 40 9.76 1.14 9.07
C VAL A 40 10.45 2.01 10.12
N TYR A 41 11.64 1.62 10.59
CA TYR A 41 12.31 2.27 11.72
C TYR A 41 12.47 3.79 11.53
N ASP A 42 12.14 4.57 12.56
CA ASP A 42 12.33 6.01 12.62
C ASP A 42 13.76 6.39 13.07
N THR A 43 14.57 6.90 12.15
CA THR A 43 15.96 7.33 12.43
C THR A 43 16.08 8.50 13.40
N GLN A 44 14.97 9.18 13.73
CA GLN A 44 14.97 10.26 14.73
C GLN A 44 14.54 9.78 16.12
N ASN A 45 14.37 8.47 16.32
CA ASN A 45 14.15 7.92 17.64
C ASN A 45 15.48 7.83 18.40
N ILE A 46 15.59 8.55 19.51
CA ILE A 46 16.82 8.72 20.32
C ILE A 46 16.94 7.60 21.38
N ASP A 47 15.89 6.78 21.53
CA ASP A 47 15.85 5.74 22.56
C ASP A 47 16.74 4.55 22.20
N ARG A 48 17.88 4.43 22.90
CA ARG A 48 18.91 3.41 22.66
C ARG A 48 18.42 2.00 22.95
N ASP A 49 17.39 1.85 23.78
CA ASP A 49 16.86 0.54 24.18
C ASP A 49 16.02 -0.14 23.08
N TYR A 50 15.67 0.60 22.02
CA TYR A 50 14.83 0.12 20.92
C TYR A 50 15.51 0.18 19.55
N LEU A 51 16.85 0.23 19.56
CA LEU A 51 17.63 0.17 18.34
C LEU A 51 17.39 -1.14 17.60
N PRO A 52 17.33 -1.11 16.26
CA PRO A 52 17.31 -2.33 15.49
C PRO A 52 18.54 -3.19 15.78
N PRO A 53 18.42 -4.53 15.71
CA PRO A 53 19.55 -5.42 15.94
C PRO A 53 20.76 -5.01 15.10
N GLU A 54 21.95 -5.06 15.74
CA GLU A 54 23.24 -4.73 15.12
C GLU A 54 23.34 -3.31 14.55
N CYS A 55 22.59 -2.36 15.11
CA CYS A 55 22.62 -0.95 14.71
C CYS A 55 23.16 -0.07 15.83
N SER A 56 23.98 0.91 15.46
CA SER A 56 24.45 1.94 16.38
C SER A 56 23.40 3.05 16.56
N PRO A 57 23.50 3.87 17.63
CA PRO A 57 22.59 4.99 17.87
C PRO A 57 22.52 6.02 16.73
N ASP A 58 23.62 6.21 15.99
CA ASP A 58 23.73 7.19 14.90
C ASP A 58 23.34 6.61 13.53
N ILE A 59 22.46 5.61 13.51
CA ILE A 59 22.10 4.91 12.29
C ILE A 59 21.31 5.80 11.32
N ASN A 60 21.73 5.82 10.05
CA ASN A 60 21.06 6.54 8.98
C ASN A 60 20.18 5.62 8.11
N ARG A 61 19.36 6.23 7.25
CA ARG A 61 18.44 5.49 6.36
C ARG A 61 19.17 4.55 5.39
N GLN A 62 20.35 4.95 4.90
CA GLN A 62 21.12 4.14 3.96
C GLN A 62 21.51 2.79 4.57
N VAL A 63 22.05 2.79 5.80
CA VAL A 63 22.45 1.56 6.50
C VAL A 63 21.24 0.66 6.76
N LEU A 64 20.09 1.23 7.15
CA LEU A 64 18.85 0.46 7.36
C LEU A 64 18.36 -0.20 6.07
N VAL A 65 18.38 0.52 4.94
CA VAL A 65 17.97 -0.03 3.64
C VAL A 65 18.91 -1.14 3.19
N GLN A 66 20.22 -0.97 3.36
CA GLN A 66 21.21 -2.00 3.04
C GLN A 66 21.02 -3.26 3.91
N LYS A 67 20.89 -3.10 5.23
CA LYS A 67 20.58 -4.21 6.15
C LYS A 67 19.26 -4.90 5.82
N ALA A 68 18.22 -4.15 5.48
CA ALA A 68 16.94 -4.72 5.06
C ALA A 68 17.11 -5.56 3.79
N TRP A 69 17.81 -5.05 2.78
CA TRP A 69 18.05 -5.77 1.52
C TRP A 69 18.84 -7.07 1.74
N GLU A 70 19.90 -7.00 2.54
CA GLU A 70 20.74 -8.16 2.85
C GLU A 70 19.99 -9.22 3.66
N THR A 71 19.20 -8.80 4.65
CA THR A 71 18.32 -9.70 5.41
C THR A 71 17.31 -10.42 4.50
N LEU A 72 16.75 -9.71 3.51
CA LEU A 72 15.86 -10.29 2.50
C LEU A 72 16.58 -11.27 1.58
N LYS A 73 17.86 -11.02 1.25
CA LYS A 73 18.71 -11.94 0.50
C LYS A 73 18.94 -13.25 1.26
N GLN A 74 19.24 -13.17 2.56
CA GLN A 74 19.35 -14.35 3.42
C GLN A 74 18.03 -15.12 3.50
N ALA A 75 16.90 -14.41 3.69
CA ALA A 75 15.58 -15.03 3.71
C ALA A 75 15.26 -15.78 2.40
N GLN A 76 15.61 -15.19 1.25
CA GLN A 76 15.45 -15.82 -0.05
C GLN A 76 16.30 -17.09 -0.16
N GLN A 77 17.59 -17.02 0.19
CA GLN A 77 18.49 -18.17 0.15
C GLN A 77 17.97 -19.34 0.98
N HIS A 78 17.52 -19.08 2.22
CA HIS A 78 16.90 -20.12 3.05
C HIS A 78 15.64 -20.73 2.42
N THR A 79 14.81 -19.89 1.80
CA THR A 79 13.58 -20.32 1.13
C THR A 79 13.88 -21.18 -0.10
N GLU A 80 14.85 -20.78 -0.92
CA GLU A 80 15.28 -21.50 -2.11
C GLU A 80 15.95 -22.84 -1.77
N ILE A 81 16.80 -22.89 -0.74
CA ILE A 81 17.38 -24.16 -0.24
C ILE A 81 16.27 -25.13 0.16
N ARG A 82 15.21 -24.64 0.81
CA ARG A 82 14.07 -25.46 1.19
C ARG A 82 13.28 -25.95 -0.02
N LEU A 83 12.95 -25.07 -0.95
CA LEU A 83 12.26 -25.44 -2.19
C LEU A 83 13.07 -26.49 -2.98
N LYS A 84 14.40 -26.36 -3.06
CA LYS A 84 15.27 -27.36 -3.71
C LYS A 84 15.19 -28.73 -3.02
N LYS A 85 15.15 -28.79 -1.69
CA LYS A 85 15.02 -30.06 -0.95
C LYS A 85 13.73 -30.81 -1.30
N TYR A 86 12.59 -30.11 -1.43
CA TYR A 86 11.32 -30.72 -1.83
C TYR A 86 11.30 -31.25 -3.26
N ILE A 87 12.01 -30.60 -4.18
CA ILE A 87 12.16 -31.09 -5.56
C ILE A 87 12.95 -32.41 -5.56
N VAL A 88 14.01 -32.50 -4.75
CA VAL A 88 14.86 -33.70 -4.66
C VAL A 88 14.12 -34.90 -4.04
N THR A 89 13.21 -34.69 -3.10
CA THR A 89 12.43 -35.76 -2.46
C THR A 89 11.30 -36.33 -3.33
N SER A 90 11.14 -35.87 -4.58
CA SER A 90 10.08 -36.29 -5.50
C SER A 90 8.65 -36.11 -4.96
N GLU A 91 8.46 -35.23 -3.97
CA GLU A 91 7.14 -34.79 -3.49
C GLU A 91 6.52 -33.74 -4.45
N VAL A 92 6.65 -33.98 -5.75
CA VAL A 92 6.35 -33.04 -6.84
C VAL A 92 4.88 -32.62 -6.85
N SER A 93 3.96 -33.46 -6.33
CA SER A 93 2.54 -33.14 -6.21
C SER A 93 2.24 -32.00 -5.22
N GLN A 94 3.20 -31.59 -4.37
CA GLN A 94 3.11 -30.41 -3.50
C GLN A 94 3.95 -29.22 -4.00
N GLY A 95 4.69 -29.38 -5.10
CA GLY A 95 5.58 -28.35 -5.65
C GLY A 95 4.86 -27.17 -6.31
N THR A 96 3.57 -27.29 -6.64
CA THR A 96 2.79 -26.22 -7.27
C THR A 96 2.03 -25.32 -6.29
N PHE A 97 1.88 -25.73 -5.03
CA PHE A 97 1.17 -24.97 -3.99
C PHE A 97 1.88 -25.17 -2.65
N HIS A 98 2.89 -24.33 -2.38
CA HIS A 98 3.70 -24.44 -1.17
C HIS A 98 3.74 -23.11 -0.42
N PRO A 99 3.60 -23.08 0.92
CA PRO A 99 3.68 -21.86 1.75
C PRO A 99 5.01 -21.08 1.61
N HIS A 100 6.00 -21.64 0.93
CA HIS A 100 7.27 -20.98 0.63
C HIS A 100 7.15 -19.98 -0.53
N TYR A 101 6.21 -20.17 -1.46
CA TYR A 101 5.92 -19.16 -2.48
C TYR A 101 5.33 -17.91 -1.86
N GLU A 102 4.46 -18.03 -0.85
CA GLU A 102 4.01 -16.86 -0.10
C GLU A 102 5.17 -16.07 0.52
N LEU A 103 6.14 -16.76 1.12
CA LEU A 103 7.32 -16.13 1.71
C LEU A 103 8.19 -15.45 0.65
N LEU A 104 8.41 -16.08 -0.51
CA LEU A 104 9.06 -15.44 -1.65
C LEU A 104 8.29 -14.21 -2.10
N GLY A 105 6.97 -14.31 -2.25
CA GLY A 105 6.11 -13.17 -2.59
C GLY A 105 6.31 -11.98 -1.65
N ARG A 106 6.33 -12.24 -0.34
CA ARG A 106 6.61 -11.23 0.70
C ARG A 106 8.01 -10.63 0.57
N ILE A 107 9.04 -11.44 0.31
CA ILE A 107 10.42 -10.97 0.10
C ILE A 107 10.48 -9.99 -1.08
N TYR A 108 9.95 -10.38 -2.24
CA TYR A 108 9.96 -9.56 -3.44
C TYR A 108 9.14 -8.28 -3.27
N PHE A 109 8.02 -8.34 -2.55
CA PHE A 109 7.22 -7.16 -2.26
C PHE A 109 7.93 -6.13 -1.36
N ILE A 110 8.62 -6.58 -0.31
CA ILE A 110 9.38 -5.66 0.56
C ILE A 110 10.54 -5.05 -0.22
N ARG A 111 11.21 -5.81 -1.10
CA ARG A 111 12.22 -5.24 -2.01
C ARG A 111 11.62 -4.18 -2.93
N ALA A 112 10.41 -4.41 -3.46
CA ALA A 112 9.72 -3.41 -4.26
C ALA A 112 9.44 -2.13 -3.46
N LYS A 113 9.04 -2.25 -2.18
CA LYS A 113 8.88 -1.09 -1.28
C LYS A 113 10.18 -0.34 -1.06
N LEU A 114 11.28 -1.04 -0.80
CA LEU A 114 12.61 -0.42 -0.65
C LEU A 114 13.00 0.36 -1.92
N LEU A 115 12.79 -0.22 -3.10
CA LEU A 115 13.06 0.44 -4.38
C LEU A 115 12.06 1.56 -4.71
N THR A 116 10.88 1.54 -4.10
CA THR A 116 9.86 2.59 -4.25
C THR A 116 10.16 3.82 -3.42
N HIS A 117 10.63 3.65 -2.18
CA HIS A 117 10.82 4.77 -1.26
C HIS A 117 12.29 5.19 -1.09
N PHE A 118 13.24 4.30 -1.39
CA PHE A 118 14.68 4.52 -1.18
C PHE A 118 15.55 4.02 -2.33
N PRO A 119 15.20 4.28 -3.61
CA PRO A 119 15.92 3.70 -4.75
C PRO A 119 17.43 3.98 -4.76
N GLN A 120 17.86 5.13 -4.25
CA GLN A 120 19.26 5.55 -4.15
C GLN A 120 20.07 4.79 -3.09
N PHE A 121 19.41 4.15 -2.12
CA PHE A 121 20.07 3.40 -1.04
C PHE A 121 20.01 1.88 -1.25
N VAL A 122 19.20 1.41 -2.20
CA VAL A 122 19.14 -0.01 -2.56
C VAL A 122 20.46 -0.42 -3.21
N PRO A 123 21.17 -1.43 -2.65
CA PRO A 123 22.44 -1.88 -3.19
C PRO A 123 22.30 -2.46 -4.60
N ARG A 124 23.42 -2.51 -5.33
CA ARG A 124 23.53 -3.20 -6.61
C ARG A 124 23.33 -4.70 -6.39
N ASP A 125 22.45 -5.33 -7.16
CA ASP A 125 22.11 -6.76 -7.08
C ASP A 125 21.76 -7.32 -8.46
N ASP A 126 22.77 -7.43 -9.33
CA ASP A 126 22.64 -7.94 -10.69
C ASP A 126 22.07 -9.37 -10.74
N GLN A 127 22.22 -10.15 -9.67
CA GLN A 127 21.73 -11.53 -9.59
C GLN A 127 20.22 -11.61 -9.40
N SER A 128 19.66 -10.75 -8.53
CA SER A 128 18.24 -10.81 -8.19
C SER A 128 17.37 -9.81 -8.97
N LEU A 129 17.99 -8.83 -9.63
CA LEU A 129 17.31 -7.75 -10.32
C LEU A 129 17.86 -7.54 -11.75
N PRO A 130 17.35 -8.22 -12.79
CA PRO A 130 17.90 -8.15 -14.16
C PRO A 130 17.70 -6.79 -14.86
N THR A 131 17.06 -5.84 -14.19
CA THR A 131 16.75 -4.49 -14.67
C THR A 131 17.78 -3.45 -14.22
N GLU A 132 18.88 -3.88 -13.60
CA GLU A 132 19.96 -3.02 -13.10
C GLU A 132 20.62 -2.21 -14.21
N SER A 133 20.65 -0.89 -14.04
CA SER A 133 21.37 0.04 -14.91
C SER A 133 21.75 1.29 -14.10
N PHE A 134 22.99 1.76 -14.27
CA PHE A 134 23.60 2.79 -13.45
C PHE A 134 24.37 3.80 -14.29
N VAL A 135 24.41 5.06 -13.81
CA VAL A 135 25.33 6.10 -14.28
C VAL A 135 26.19 6.48 -13.07
N GLY A 136 27.47 6.11 -13.11
CA GLY A 136 28.34 6.16 -11.94
C GLY A 136 27.81 5.25 -10.82
N GLN A 137 27.61 5.80 -9.62
CA GLN A 137 27.06 5.06 -8.47
C GLN A 137 25.52 5.16 -8.36
N ARG A 138 24.86 5.94 -9.23
CA ARG A 138 23.41 6.18 -9.15
C ARG A 138 22.66 5.28 -10.12
N ARG A 139 21.61 4.64 -9.61
CA ARG A 139 20.67 3.84 -10.41
C ARG A 139 19.91 4.77 -11.37
N THR A 140 19.74 4.36 -12.62
CA THR A 140 18.96 5.15 -13.59
C THR A 140 17.47 5.11 -13.27
N LYS A 141 16.73 6.16 -13.65
CA LYS A 141 15.25 6.20 -13.53
C LYS A 141 14.60 4.98 -14.20
N ALA A 142 15.07 4.61 -15.39
CA ALA A 142 14.58 3.44 -16.10
C ALA A 142 14.78 2.16 -15.26
N SER A 143 15.98 1.94 -14.70
CA SER A 143 16.25 0.79 -13.83
C SER A 143 15.32 0.75 -12.61
N ILE A 144 15.01 1.91 -12.03
CA ILE A 144 14.08 2.03 -10.91
C ILE A 144 12.67 1.58 -11.32
N TYR A 145 12.11 2.13 -12.40
CA TYR A 145 10.76 1.77 -12.87
C TYR A 145 10.65 0.29 -13.24
N TRP A 146 11.55 -0.20 -14.09
CA TRP A 146 11.56 -1.59 -14.52
C TRP A 146 11.82 -2.54 -13.34
N GLY A 147 12.67 -2.15 -12.39
CA GLY A 147 12.93 -2.93 -11.19
C GLY A 147 11.70 -3.06 -10.30
N ARG A 148 10.95 -1.97 -10.09
CA ARG A 148 9.68 -2.01 -9.33
C ARG A 148 8.68 -2.96 -9.99
N LEU A 149 8.51 -2.84 -11.31
CA LEU A 149 7.60 -3.69 -12.07
C LEU A 149 8.01 -5.16 -12.01
N PHE A 150 9.30 -5.47 -12.16
CA PHE A 150 9.82 -6.83 -12.08
C PHE A 150 9.60 -7.44 -10.69
N LEU A 151 9.96 -6.71 -9.62
CA LEU A 151 9.80 -7.20 -8.25
C LEU A 151 8.33 -7.44 -7.90
N LEU A 152 7.42 -6.55 -8.32
CA LEU A 152 5.98 -6.70 -8.09
C LEU A 152 5.37 -7.82 -8.94
N GLU A 153 5.83 -8.02 -10.18
CA GLU A 153 5.44 -9.17 -11.01
C GLU A 153 5.84 -10.48 -10.33
N LYS A 154 7.09 -10.59 -9.84
CA LYS A 154 7.55 -11.77 -9.10
C LYS A 154 6.71 -12.00 -7.85
N ALA A 155 6.44 -10.95 -7.07
CA ALA A 155 5.59 -11.05 -5.89
C ALA A 155 4.20 -11.59 -6.24
N ARG A 156 3.57 -11.01 -7.28
CA ARG A 156 2.25 -11.41 -7.78
C ARG A 156 2.22 -12.85 -8.29
N LEU A 157 3.21 -13.28 -9.07
CA LEU A 157 3.30 -14.65 -9.59
C LEU A 157 3.46 -15.67 -8.46
N TYR A 158 4.26 -15.38 -7.43
CA TYR A 158 4.38 -16.27 -6.28
C TYR A 158 3.12 -16.32 -5.42
N ALA A 159 2.39 -15.21 -5.29
CA ALA A 159 1.08 -15.22 -4.64
C ALA A 159 0.06 -16.09 -5.40
N ALA A 160 0.07 -16.02 -6.74
CA ALA A 160 -0.74 -16.90 -7.59
C ALA A 160 -0.35 -18.38 -7.43
N ALA A 161 0.95 -18.68 -7.43
CA ALA A 161 1.45 -20.03 -7.20
C ALA A 161 1.09 -20.56 -5.80
N ASN A 162 0.99 -19.70 -4.79
CA ASN A 162 0.51 -20.10 -3.46
C ASN A 162 -1.02 -20.28 -3.41
N GLY A 163 -1.77 -19.84 -4.43
CA GLY A 163 -3.24 -19.84 -4.42
C GLY A 163 -3.87 -18.77 -3.52
N SER A 164 -3.12 -17.75 -3.11
CA SER A 164 -3.67 -16.67 -2.26
C SER A 164 -4.21 -15.52 -3.11
N SER A 165 -5.53 -15.52 -3.29
CA SER A 165 -6.26 -14.51 -4.07
C SER A 165 -6.16 -13.10 -3.45
N GLU A 166 -6.25 -13.00 -2.12
CA GLU A 166 -6.07 -11.76 -1.37
C GLU A 166 -4.68 -11.16 -1.60
N ILE A 167 -3.64 -11.98 -1.45
CA ILE A 167 -2.25 -11.53 -1.57
C ILE A 167 -1.96 -11.10 -3.01
N TYR A 168 -2.43 -11.90 -3.96
CA TYR A 168 -2.33 -11.60 -5.38
C TYR A 168 -3.00 -10.26 -5.72
N ALA A 169 -4.21 -10.01 -5.20
CA ALA A 169 -4.97 -8.81 -5.48
C ALA A 169 -4.21 -7.55 -5.03
N TYR A 170 -3.66 -7.53 -3.82
CA TYR A 170 -2.95 -6.34 -3.36
C TYR A 170 -1.59 -6.17 -4.07
N TYR A 171 -0.87 -7.25 -4.44
CA TYR A 171 0.33 -7.13 -5.26
C TYR A 171 0.02 -6.58 -6.66
N ALA A 172 -1.09 -7.02 -7.27
CA ALA A 172 -1.56 -6.47 -8.55
C ALA A 172 -1.92 -4.99 -8.44
N ALA A 173 -2.58 -4.58 -7.36
CA ALA A 173 -2.89 -3.17 -7.09
C ALA A 173 -1.61 -2.31 -6.98
N MET A 174 -0.59 -2.79 -6.26
CA MET A 174 0.68 -2.07 -6.14
C MET A 174 1.50 -2.07 -7.44
N GLN A 175 1.40 -3.12 -8.26
CA GLN A 175 1.99 -3.15 -9.59
C GLN A 175 1.33 -2.12 -10.51
N SER A 176 0.01 -2.00 -10.47
CA SER A 176 -0.74 -0.95 -11.18
C SER A 176 -0.27 0.45 -10.77
N CYS A 177 -0.10 0.70 -9.48
CA CYS A 177 0.48 1.94 -8.95
C CYS A 177 1.87 2.25 -9.55
N SER A 178 2.75 1.25 -9.66
CA SER A 178 4.09 1.43 -10.27
C SER A 178 4.03 1.77 -11.76
N TYR A 179 3.04 1.25 -12.49
CA TYR A 179 2.79 1.70 -13.87
C TYR A 179 2.31 3.15 -13.92
N LEU A 180 1.47 3.59 -12.98
CA LEU A 180 1.03 4.99 -12.92
C LEU A 180 2.20 5.95 -12.67
N PHE A 181 3.16 5.57 -11.82
CA PHE A 181 4.39 6.34 -11.63
C PHE A 181 5.17 6.50 -12.95
N ALA A 182 5.40 5.40 -13.66
CA ALA A 182 6.10 5.42 -14.94
C ALA A 182 5.33 6.19 -16.03
N ALA A 183 4.00 6.22 -15.98
CA ALA A 183 3.18 6.90 -16.98
C ALA A 183 3.39 8.42 -17.00
N PHE A 184 3.78 9.04 -15.88
CA PHE A 184 3.92 10.51 -15.78
C PHE A 184 5.35 11.00 -15.98
N ASP A 185 6.32 10.09 -16.14
CA ASP A 185 7.68 10.46 -16.50
C ASP A 185 7.85 10.62 -18.01
N ASP A 186 8.96 11.24 -18.42
CA ASP A 186 9.30 11.37 -19.82
C ASP A 186 9.76 10.02 -20.37
N GLU A 187 9.38 9.67 -21.60
CA GLU A 187 9.64 8.33 -22.14
C GLU A 187 11.14 7.99 -22.20
N GLU A 188 12.00 8.99 -22.39
CA GLU A 188 13.47 8.86 -22.35
C GLU A 188 13.95 8.34 -20.99
N ASN A 189 13.32 8.78 -19.89
CA ASN A 189 13.65 8.33 -18.54
C ASN A 189 13.19 6.90 -18.25
N THR A 190 12.38 6.30 -19.13
CA THR A 190 11.87 4.92 -18.99
C THR A 190 12.53 3.93 -19.93
N LEU A 191 13.40 4.41 -20.83
CA LEU A 191 14.11 3.58 -21.79
C LEU A 191 15.16 2.73 -21.06
N LEU A 192 15.02 1.41 -21.16
CA LEU A 192 15.99 0.47 -20.61
C LEU A 192 16.54 -0.40 -21.73
N SER A 193 17.86 -0.38 -21.89
CA SER A 193 18.59 -1.35 -22.70
C SER A 193 19.28 -2.31 -21.73
N SER A 194 18.84 -3.56 -21.68
CA SER A 194 19.43 -4.60 -20.84
C SER A 194 19.55 -5.91 -21.62
N PRO A 195 20.61 -6.72 -21.43
CA PRO A 195 20.74 -8.03 -22.06
C PRO A 195 19.53 -8.95 -21.83
N HIS A 196 18.85 -8.80 -20.69
CA HIS A 196 17.74 -9.65 -20.29
C HIS A 196 16.37 -9.19 -20.78
N ILE A 197 16.23 -7.89 -21.09
CA ILE A 197 14.94 -7.26 -21.43
C ILE A 197 14.92 -6.80 -22.89
N GLY A 198 16.09 -6.71 -23.53
CA GLY A 198 16.26 -6.04 -24.80
C GLY A 198 16.13 -4.52 -24.63
N ASN A 199 15.69 -3.86 -25.69
CA ASN A 199 15.40 -2.44 -25.69
C ASN A 199 13.91 -2.24 -25.39
N GLY A 200 13.60 -2.00 -24.11
CA GLY A 200 12.25 -1.77 -23.61
C GLY A 200 12.00 -0.29 -23.33
N ARG A 201 10.78 0.18 -23.65
CA ARG A 201 10.31 1.54 -23.32
C ARG A 201 8.90 1.45 -22.70
N LEU A 202 8.67 2.24 -21.65
CA LEU A 202 7.37 2.33 -21.00
C LEU A 202 6.65 3.60 -21.49
N SER A 203 5.75 3.46 -22.47
CA SER A 203 4.98 4.60 -22.96
C SER A 203 3.84 4.98 -22.01
N HIS A 204 3.46 6.26 -22.00
CA HIS A 204 2.36 6.78 -21.17
C HIS A 204 1.06 5.96 -21.34
N GLN A 205 0.61 5.78 -22.58
CA GLN A 205 -0.60 5.02 -22.90
C GLN A 205 -0.46 3.53 -22.53
N GLY A 206 0.72 2.93 -22.76
CA GLY A 206 0.98 1.54 -22.40
C GLY A 206 0.90 1.32 -20.89
N CYS A 207 1.49 2.22 -20.11
CA CYS A 207 1.42 2.21 -18.66
C CYS A 207 -0.01 2.38 -18.13
N LEU A 208 -0.79 3.33 -18.66
CA LEU A 208 -2.19 3.50 -18.25
C LEU A 208 -3.05 2.28 -18.58
N LYS A 209 -2.81 1.63 -19.73
CA LYS A 209 -3.51 0.40 -20.13
C LYS A 209 -3.18 -0.76 -19.17
N TRP A 210 -1.91 -0.93 -18.81
CA TRP A 210 -1.47 -1.94 -17.85
C TRP A 210 -1.99 -1.66 -16.44
N ALA A 211 -1.95 -0.41 -15.98
CA ALA A 211 -2.50 0.00 -14.71
C ALA A 211 -4.00 -0.32 -14.61
N ARG A 212 -4.77 0.00 -15.67
CA ARG A 212 -6.20 -0.34 -15.77
C ARG A 212 -6.41 -1.85 -15.64
N LYS A 213 -5.71 -2.62 -16.48
CA LYS A 213 -5.84 -4.08 -16.51
C LYS A 213 -5.50 -4.72 -15.15
N LEU A 214 -4.43 -4.26 -14.50
CA LEU A 214 -4.01 -4.79 -13.20
C LEU A 214 -4.96 -4.38 -12.07
N ARG A 215 -5.50 -3.16 -12.08
CA ARG A 215 -6.57 -2.73 -11.17
C ARG A 215 -7.79 -3.64 -11.31
N ASP A 216 -8.24 -3.88 -12.54
CA ASP A 216 -9.43 -4.69 -12.80
C ASP A 216 -9.20 -6.16 -12.39
N HIS A 217 -8.01 -6.72 -12.69
CA HIS A 217 -7.62 -8.06 -12.20
C HIS A 217 -7.56 -8.13 -10.67
N ALA A 218 -7.07 -7.08 -10.00
CA ALA A 218 -7.00 -7.03 -8.55
C ALA A 218 -8.39 -7.09 -7.92
N LEU A 219 -9.35 -6.34 -8.48
CA LEU A 219 -10.75 -6.37 -8.03
C LEU A 219 -11.37 -7.75 -8.21
N LEU A 220 -11.23 -8.35 -9.40
CA LEU A 220 -11.77 -9.67 -9.68
C LEU A 220 -11.18 -10.74 -8.75
N ALA A 221 -9.86 -10.71 -8.53
CA ALA A 221 -9.19 -11.64 -7.62
C ALA A 221 -9.60 -11.45 -6.16
N TYR A 222 -9.98 -10.25 -5.74
CA TYR A 222 -10.40 -9.97 -4.37
C TYR A 222 -11.85 -10.37 -4.05
N SER A 223 -12.67 -10.67 -5.07
CA SER A 223 -14.12 -10.86 -4.94
C SER A 223 -14.55 -11.82 -3.83
N GLU A 224 -13.93 -13.00 -3.75
CA GLU A 224 -14.25 -14.00 -2.72
C GLU A 224 -13.83 -13.55 -1.32
N MET A 225 -12.61 -13.04 -1.16
CA MET A 225 -12.11 -12.57 0.12
C MET A 225 -12.93 -11.38 0.64
N GLY A 226 -13.24 -10.43 -0.23
CA GLY A 226 -14.05 -9.27 0.12
C GLY A 226 -15.47 -9.64 0.55
N LEU A 227 -16.06 -10.66 -0.09
CA LEU A 227 -17.35 -11.21 0.31
C LEU A 227 -17.28 -11.91 1.68
N GLN A 228 -16.22 -12.69 1.92
CA GLN A 228 -15.98 -13.33 3.21
C GLN A 228 -15.86 -12.28 4.32
N CYS A 229 -15.00 -11.27 4.16
CA CYS A 229 -14.82 -10.21 5.14
C CYS A 229 -16.11 -9.41 5.39
N TYR A 230 -16.92 -9.20 4.35
CA TYR A 230 -18.22 -8.55 4.47
C TYR A 230 -19.17 -9.35 5.39
N TYR A 231 -19.29 -10.66 5.17
CA TYR A 231 -20.11 -11.52 6.03
C TYR A 231 -19.59 -11.58 7.46
N GLU A 232 -18.27 -11.70 7.66
CA GLU A 232 -17.66 -11.72 8.99
C GLU A 232 -17.95 -10.43 9.77
N ILE A 233 -17.90 -9.27 9.11
CA ILE A 233 -18.21 -7.99 9.74
C ILE A 233 -19.70 -7.87 10.07
N LYS A 234 -20.57 -8.33 9.17
CA LYS A 234 -22.01 -8.32 9.40
C LYS A 234 -22.39 -9.21 10.58
N GLU A 235 -21.85 -10.42 10.64
CA GLU A 235 -22.08 -11.37 11.74
C GLU A 235 -21.59 -10.83 13.10
N LYS A 236 -20.46 -10.12 13.10
CA LYS A 236 -19.86 -9.57 14.33
C LYS A 236 -20.38 -8.18 14.73
N SER A 237 -21.32 -7.61 13.96
CA SER A 237 -21.92 -6.30 14.22
C SER A 237 -23.20 -6.40 15.06
N GLY A 238 -23.53 -5.35 15.81
CA GLY A 238 -24.83 -5.24 16.50
C GLY A 238 -24.88 -5.76 17.93
N LEU A 239 -23.72 -5.93 18.57
CA LEU A 239 -23.57 -6.26 19.99
C LEU A 239 -22.85 -5.09 20.70
N PRO A 240 -23.49 -3.90 20.81
CA PRO A 240 -22.88 -2.78 21.51
C PRO A 240 -22.60 -3.17 22.97
N GLU A 241 -21.47 -2.73 23.52
CA GLU A 241 -20.99 -3.00 24.90
C GLU A 241 -20.28 -4.35 25.16
N GLU A 242 -20.36 -5.31 24.24
CA GLU A 242 -19.56 -6.54 24.33
C GLU A 242 -18.11 -6.32 23.87
N LEU A 243 -17.18 -7.04 24.49
CA LEU A 243 -15.75 -7.01 24.18
C LEU A 243 -15.31 -8.37 23.62
N ASP A 244 -14.58 -8.36 22.51
CA ASP A 244 -13.87 -9.54 22.04
C ASP A 244 -12.57 -9.73 22.84
N GLU A 245 -12.38 -10.89 23.44
CA GLU A 245 -11.19 -11.23 24.23
C GLU A 245 -10.11 -11.91 23.37
N TYR A 246 -8.88 -11.39 23.45
CA TYR A 246 -7.69 -11.92 22.80
C TYR A 246 -6.51 -11.91 23.78
N GLY A 247 -6.53 -12.83 24.75
CA GLY A 247 -5.54 -12.89 25.83
C GLY A 247 -5.57 -11.61 26.67
N HIS A 248 -4.47 -10.85 26.70
CA HIS A 248 -4.41 -9.59 27.46
C HIS A 248 -5.06 -8.38 26.77
N TYR A 249 -5.68 -8.58 25.60
CA TYR A 249 -6.33 -7.53 24.83
C TYR A 249 -7.84 -7.75 24.73
N TYR A 250 -8.59 -6.69 24.95
CA TYR A 250 -10.03 -6.63 24.76
C TYR A 250 -10.33 -5.62 23.67
N VAL A 251 -11.14 -5.98 22.68
CA VAL A 251 -11.46 -5.11 21.54
C VAL A 251 -12.94 -4.79 21.55
N ASP A 252 -13.30 -3.52 21.45
CA ASP A 252 -14.71 -3.11 21.34
C ASP A 252 -15.34 -3.73 20.08
N LYS A 253 -16.52 -4.35 20.24
CA LYS A 253 -17.29 -4.88 19.11
C LYS A 253 -17.82 -3.76 18.19
N LEU A 254 -18.21 -4.15 16.97
CA LEU A 254 -18.77 -3.24 15.99
C LEU A 254 -20.23 -2.90 16.32
N PRO A 255 -20.64 -1.62 16.26
CA PRO A 255 -22.05 -1.24 16.28
C PRO A 255 -22.83 -1.90 15.14
N ALA A 256 -24.16 -1.94 15.25
CA ALA A 256 -25.01 -2.50 14.19
C ALA A 256 -24.79 -1.76 12.86
N ILE A 257 -24.66 -2.49 11.75
CA ILE A 257 -24.31 -1.88 10.46
C ILE A 257 -25.55 -1.62 9.61
N TYR A 258 -25.76 -0.36 9.25
CA TYR A 258 -26.73 0.07 8.25
C TYR A 258 -26.04 0.30 6.90
N GLU A 259 -26.58 -0.27 5.83
CA GLU A 259 -26.05 -0.10 4.47
C GLU A 259 -26.82 1.01 3.74
N SER A 260 -26.11 2.05 3.32
CA SER A 260 -26.66 3.08 2.43
C SER A 260 -26.20 2.86 0.99
N ARG A 261 -27.05 3.24 0.03
CA ARG A 261 -26.71 3.29 -1.40
C ARG A 261 -27.10 4.64 -1.96
N ASN A 262 -26.12 5.45 -2.37
CA ASN A 262 -26.33 6.74 -3.05
C ASN A 262 -27.23 7.75 -2.33
N VAL A 263 -27.29 7.72 -1.00
CA VAL A 263 -28.01 8.76 -0.26
C VAL A 263 -27.02 9.87 0.03
N GLU A 264 -27.23 11.04 -0.58
CA GLU A 264 -26.77 12.31 0.00
C GLU A 264 -27.52 12.46 1.33
N SER A 265 -27.07 11.75 2.37
CA SER A 265 -27.75 11.71 3.66
C SER A 265 -27.50 13.02 4.40
N SER A 266 -28.24 14.04 4.00
CA SER A 266 -28.61 15.22 4.80
C SER A 266 -29.75 14.91 5.77
N THR A 267 -30.06 13.63 6.02
CA THR A 267 -31.20 13.23 6.84
C THR A 267 -30.80 12.26 7.93
N THR A 268 -31.08 12.72 9.16
CA THR A 268 -31.04 12.03 10.45
C THR A 268 -29.67 11.51 10.89
N LEU A 269 -28.85 12.44 11.41
CA LEU A 269 -28.05 12.15 12.60
C LEU A 269 -29.00 11.54 13.63
N ASN A 270 -29.00 10.22 13.77
CA ASN A 270 -29.60 9.57 14.93
C ASN A 270 -28.85 10.13 16.14
N GLU A 271 -29.55 10.92 16.95
CA GLU A 271 -29.03 11.51 18.20
C GLU A 271 -28.49 10.44 19.17
N ASP A 272 -28.75 9.15 18.90
CA ASP A 272 -28.34 8.01 19.73
C ASP A 272 -27.15 7.16 19.20
N ASN A 273 -26.49 7.48 18.06
CA ASN A 273 -25.31 6.72 17.57
C ASN A 273 -25.48 5.18 17.51
N ILE A 274 -26.69 4.66 17.31
CA ILE A 274 -27.00 3.23 17.41
C ILE A 274 -26.42 2.40 16.24
N PHE A 275 -26.25 3.03 15.07
CA PHE A 275 -25.86 2.34 13.83
C PHE A 275 -24.61 2.94 13.19
N LEU A 276 -23.74 2.06 12.70
CA LEU A 276 -22.64 2.39 11.80
C LEU A 276 -23.14 2.39 10.36
N THR A 277 -23.16 3.56 9.70
CA THR A 277 -23.65 3.68 8.31
C THR A 277 -22.52 3.49 7.31
N LEU A 278 -22.62 2.48 6.44
CA LEU A 278 -21.63 2.18 5.41
C LEU A 278 -22.18 2.50 4.01
N ASP A 279 -21.46 3.32 3.24
CA ASP A 279 -21.81 3.62 1.85
C ASP A 279 -21.35 2.51 0.90
N MET A 280 -22.32 1.70 0.48
CA MET A 280 -22.10 0.57 -0.42
C MET A 280 -21.80 0.99 -1.87
N SER A 281 -21.98 2.26 -2.25
CA SER A 281 -21.55 2.80 -3.55
C SER A 281 -20.03 2.97 -3.69
N LEU A 282 -19.32 2.97 -2.56
CA LEU A 282 -17.86 2.96 -2.49
C LEU A 282 -17.34 1.55 -2.15
N LEU A 283 -17.98 0.90 -1.18
CA LEU A 283 -17.61 -0.41 -0.65
C LEU A 283 -18.02 -1.60 -1.55
N GLY A 284 -18.78 -1.35 -2.61
CA GLY A 284 -19.13 -2.33 -3.62
C GLY A 284 -18.76 -1.86 -5.03
N VAL A 285 -18.39 -2.81 -5.89
CA VAL A 285 -18.24 -2.59 -7.33
C VAL A 285 -19.16 -3.54 -8.07
N ASP A 286 -19.97 -3.01 -8.98
CA ASP A 286 -20.80 -3.85 -9.85
C ASP A 286 -19.90 -4.57 -10.85
N VAL A 287 -19.97 -5.90 -10.83
CA VAL A 287 -19.09 -6.73 -11.68
C VAL A 287 -19.35 -6.51 -13.17
N ARG A 288 -20.53 -5.98 -13.55
CA ARG A 288 -20.86 -5.65 -14.95
C ARG A 288 -20.08 -4.46 -15.48
N GLU A 289 -19.54 -3.62 -14.61
CA GLU A 289 -18.68 -2.50 -14.99
C GLU A 289 -17.25 -2.96 -15.32
N ILE A 290 -16.86 -4.16 -14.90
CA ILE A 290 -15.52 -4.70 -15.11
C ILE A 290 -15.54 -5.63 -16.34
N PRO A 291 -14.56 -5.52 -17.25
CA PRO A 291 -14.47 -6.44 -18.37
C PRO A 291 -14.26 -7.89 -17.90
N LYS A 292 -14.78 -8.85 -18.67
CA LYS A 292 -14.56 -10.27 -18.43
C LYS A 292 -13.12 -10.66 -18.73
N LEU A 293 -12.27 -10.66 -17.71
CA LEU A 293 -10.83 -10.96 -17.84
C LEU A 293 -10.44 -12.37 -17.36
N THR A 294 -11.35 -13.09 -16.70
CA THR A 294 -11.12 -14.44 -16.17
C THR A 294 -12.28 -15.38 -16.55
N PRO A 295 -12.01 -16.70 -16.69
CA PRO A 295 -13.06 -17.69 -16.93
C PRO A 295 -14.03 -17.79 -15.74
N ASN A 296 -13.53 -17.66 -14.52
CA ASN A 296 -14.32 -17.61 -13.28
C ASN A 296 -14.69 -16.16 -12.95
N HIS A 297 -15.38 -15.49 -13.87
CA HIS A 297 -15.86 -14.14 -13.62
C HIS A 297 -16.95 -14.13 -12.54
N PRO A 298 -16.87 -13.26 -11.51
CA PRO A 298 -17.89 -13.21 -10.47
C PRO A 298 -19.27 -12.89 -11.05
N THR A 299 -20.31 -13.41 -10.41
CA THR A 299 -21.71 -13.13 -10.75
C THR A 299 -22.35 -12.09 -9.82
N GLN A 300 -21.74 -11.87 -8.64
CA GLN A 300 -22.17 -10.91 -7.63
C GLN A 300 -21.26 -9.68 -7.61
N ASN A 301 -21.72 -8.63 -6.93
CA ASN A 301 -20.90 -7.44 -6.68
C ASN A 301 -19.62 -7.79 -5.93
N ILE A 302 -18.54 -7.08 -6.25
CA ILE A 302 -17.26 -7.21 -5.57
C ILE A 302 -17.29 -6.31 -4.34
N TYR A 303 -17.29 -6.91 -3.16
CA TYR A 303 -17.26 -6.20 -1.88
C TYR A 303 -15.81 -5.84 -1.50
N LEU A 304 -15.58 -4.63 -1.01
CA LEU A 304 -14.26 -4.12 -0.64
C LEU A 304 -14.12 -4.03 0.88
N PHE A 305 -14.29 -5.17 1.54
CA PHE A 305 -14.09 -5.35 2.98
C PHE A 305 -12.82 -6.14 3.24
N GLY A 306 -12.16 -5.87 4.37
CA GLY A 306 -10.88 -6.41 4.78
C GLY A 306 -9.81 -5.32 4.89
N ALA A 307 -8.83 -5.50 5.78
CA ALA A 307 -7.79 -4.50 5.99
C ALA A 307 -6.91 -4.26 4.74
N ASN A 308 -6.79 -5.26 3.85
CA ASN A 308 -6.06 -5.13 2.59
C ASN A 308 -6.88 -4.47 1.47
N ALA A 309 -8.18 -4.20 1.66
CA ALA A 309 -9.00 -3.47 0.70
C ALA A 309 -8.50 -2.01 0.51
N CYS A 310 -7.75 -1.46 1.47
CA CYS A 310 -7.12 -0.15 1.36
C CYS A 310 -6.23 -0.02 0.10
N TYR A 311 -5.55 -1.09 -0.33
CA TYR A 311 -4.76 -1.11 -1.56
C TYR A 311 -5.63 -0.96 -2.81
N LEU A 312 -6.82 -1.57 -2.81
CA LEU A 312 -7.77 -1.50 -3.92
C LEU A 312 -8.37 -0.09 -4.01
N PHE A 313 -8.83 0.46 -2.89
CA PHE A 313 -9.27 1.86 -2.84
C PHE A 313 -8.21 2.83 -3.34
N PHE A 314 -6.96 2.65 -2.88
CA PHE A 314 -5.83 3.49 -3.28
C PHE A 314 -5.60 3.47 -4.79
N VAL A 315 -5.48 2.28 -5.39
CA VAL A 315 -5.20 2.16 -6.83
C VAL A 315 -6.38 2.64 -7.69
N ARG A 316 -7.62 2.43 -7.24
CA ARG A 316 -8.82 2.93 -7.93
C ARG A 316 -8.83 4.45 -7.97
N GLY A 317 -8.64 5.10 -6.83
CA GLY A 317 -8.59 6.56 -6.72
C GLY A 317 -7.40 7.15 -7.48
N LEU A 318 -6.21 6.58 -7.33
CA LEU A 318 -5.00 7.02 -8.02
C LEU A 318 -5.12 6.86 -9.54
N TYR A 319 -5.67 5.74 -10.02
CA TYR A 319 -5.94 5.54 -11.44
C TYR A 319 -6.93 6.56 -11.99
N LEU A 320 -8.04 6.82 -11.28
CA LEU A 320 -9.03 7.80 -11.71
C LEU A 320 -8.43 9.21 -11.78
N LEU A 321 -7.64 9.61 -10.78
CA LEU A 321 -6.87 10.86 -10.78
C LEU A 321 -5.95 10.95 -12.01
N CYS A 322 -5.20 9.89 -12.29
CA CYS A 322 -4.17 9.85 -13.33
C CYS A 322 -4.72 9.72 -14.76
N SER A 323 -5.80 8.98 -14.96
CA SER A 323 -6.39 8.70 -16.29
C SER A 323 -7.04 9.95 -16.89
N ASP A 324 -7.35 9.93 -18.19
CA ASP A 324 -8.17 10.98 -18.82
C ASP A 324 -9.68 10.67 -18.77
N ALA A 325 -10.09 9.60 -18.09
CA ALA A 325 -11.49 9.20 -18.01
C ALA A 325 -12.26 10.01 -16.94
N THR A 326 -13.49 10.42 -17.24
CA THR A 326 -14.37 11.04 -16.23
C THR A 326 -14.87 10.05 -15.19
N TYR A 327 -15.17 8.81 -15.62
CA TYR A 327 -15.67 7.75 -14.74
C TYR A 327 -14.70 6.57 -14.75
N GLU A 328 -14.58 5.89 -13.59
CA GLU A 328 -13.57 4.87 -13.32
C GLU A 328 -13.53 3.69 -14.30
N PHE A 329 -14.71 3.22 -14.73
CA PHE A 329 -14.86 2.03 -15.57
C PHE A 329 -15.43 2.30 -16.97
N LYS A 330 -15.61 3.58 -17.34
CA LYS A 330 -16.10 3.94 -18.67
C LYS A 330 -14.95 4.38 -19.55
N GLU A 331 -14.87 3.81 -20.75
CA GLU A 331 -14.01 4.36 -21.78
C GLU A 331 -14.55 5.72 -22.19
N SER A 332 -13.73 6.74 -22.06
CA SER A 332 -14.05 8.08 -22.57
C SER A 332 -13.61 8.13 -24.03
N PRO A 333 -14.44 8.61 -24.96
CA PRO A 333 -14.03 8.81 -26.34
C PRO A 333 -12.75 9.64 -26.40
N GLU A 334 -11.88 9.37 -27.37
CA GLU A 334 -10.72 10.24 -27.60
C GLU A 334 -11.20 11.68 -27.82
N ASN A 335 -10.59 12.62 -27.08
CA ASN A 335 -10.92 14.05 -27.06
C ASN A 335 -12.28 14.45 -26.43
N SER A 336 -12.93 13.61 -25.62
CA SER A 336 -14.05 14.07 -24.81
C SER A 336 -13.59 15.01 -23.69
N ASP A 337 -14.34 16.07 -23.43
CA ASP A 337 -14.11 16.94 -22.27
C ASP A 337 -14.18 16.14 -20.97
N ILE A 338 -13.19 16.35 -20.11
CA ILE A 338 -13.11 15.67 -18.83
C ILE A 338 -14.03 16.39 -17.85
N GLY A 339 -15.05 15.69 -17.35
CA GLY A 339 -15.84 16.13 -16.19
C GLY A 339 -14.97 16.14 -14.93
N TRP A 340 -14.18 17.20 -14.75
CA TRP A 340 -13.15 17.29 -13.70
C TRP A 340 -13.72 17.20 -12.29
N GLU A 341 -14.80 17.93 -12.00
CA GLU A 341 -15.41 17.93 -10.68
C GLU A 341 -15.89 16.53 -10.23
N PRO A 342 -16.78 15.82 -10.96
CA PRO A 342 -17.25 14.50 -10.54
C PRO A 342 -16.11 13.47 -10.49
N LYS A 343 -15.14 13.56 -11.41
CA LYS A 343 -13.94 12.72 -11.42
C LYS A 343 -13.12 12.90 -10.14
N LEU A 344 -12.78 14.15 -9.81
CA LEU A 344 -11.93 14.48 -8.67
C LEU A 344 -12.65 14.23 -7.34
N LYS A 345 -13.96 14.49 -7.25
CA LYS A 345 -14.77 14.14 -6.07
C LYS A 345 -14.78 12.62 -5.84
N LYS A 346 -14.98 11.80 -6.89
CA LYS A 346 -14.92 10.34 -6.74
C LYS A 346 -13.52 9.83 -6.40
N ALA A 347 -12.47 10.39 -7.03
CA ALA A 347 -11.09 10.03 -6.73
C ALA A 347 -10.72 10.36 -5.28
N LEU A 348 -11.11 11.54 -4.80
CA LEU A 348 -10.94 11.96 -3.40
C LEU A 348 -11.61 10.96 -2.45
N ARG A 349 -12.91 10.67 -2.63
CA ARG A 349 -13.63 9.70 -1.79
C ARG A 349 -12.95 8.32 -1.76
N LEU A 350 -12.48 7.82 -2.91
CA LEU A 350 -11.76 6.54 -2.97
C LEU A 350 -10.41 6.60 -2.22
N LEU A 351 -9.67 7.69 -2.33
CA LEU A 351 -8.41 7.87 -1.62
C LEU A 351 -8.62 8.07 -0.11
N ASP A 352 -9.72 8.70 0.27
CA ASP A 352 -10.16 8.85 1.66
C ASP A 352 -10.48 7.51 2.29
N MET A 353 -11.27 6.68 1.61
CA MET A 353 -11.50 5.29 2.02
C MET A 353 -10.19 4.51 2.13
N ALA A 354 -9.24 4.73 1.20
CA ALA A 354 -7.97 4.04 1.22
C ALA A 354 -7.15 4.35 2.48
N TRP A 355 -6.97 5.64 2.81
CA TRP A 355 -6.20 5.99 3.99
C TRP A 355 -6.98 5.75 5.28
N ALA A 356 -8.30 5.91 5.30
CA ALA A 356 -9.12 5.65 6.49
C ALA A 356 -9.06 4.16 6.87
N VAL A 357 -9.32 3.24 5.94
CA VAL A 357 -9.20 1.79 6.20
C VAL A 357 -7.77 1.38 6.58
N ALA A 358 -6.76 2.07 6.05
CA ALA A 358 -5.35 1.81 6.36
C ALA A 358 -4.90 2.43 7.69
N GLU A 359 -5.62 3.41 8.21
CA GLU A 359 -5.26 4.15 9.41
C GLU A 359 -5.96 3.53 10.61
N ALA A 360 -5.21 2.82 11.45
CA ALA A 360 -5.75 2.43 12.76
C ALA A 360 -6.06 3.69 13.58
N GLY A 361 -7.34 4.04 13.71
CA GLY A 361 -7.85 5.14 14.55
C GLY A 361 -8.09 4.74 16.02
N CYS A 362 -7.91 3.46 16.33
CA CYS A 362 -8.25 2.91 17.63
C CYS A 362 -7.40 3.51 18.77
N SER A 363 -8.02 3.72 19.93
CA SER A 363 -7.32 4.14 21.14
C SER A 363 -7.05 2.96 22.06
N ILE A 364 -5.84 2.87 22.62
CA ILE A 364 -5.48 1.81 23.57
C ILE A 364 -5.49 2.39 24.99
N THR A 365 -6.39 1.89 25.82
CA THR A 365 -6.49 2.22 27.23
C THR A 365 -6.02 1.03 28.08
N ARG A 366 -5.37 1.32 29.22
CA ARG A 366 -5.04 0.30 30.22
C ARG A 366 -6.08 0.36 31.32
N LYS A 367 -6.71 -0.77 31.61
CA LYS A 367 -7.60 -0.94 32.75
C LYS A 367 -7.00 -1.98 33.68
N LYS A 368 -7.29 -1.86 34.97
CA LYS A 368 -7.04 -2.92 35.94
C LYS A 368 -8.36 -3.62 36.19
N GLN A 369 -8.41 -4.93 35.95
CA GLN A 369 -9.55 -5.78 36.26
C GLN A 369 -9.02 -6.98 37.05
N ASP A 370 -9.57 -7.23 38.23
CA ASP A 370 -9.19 -8.33 39.12
C ASP A 370 -7.68 -8.42 39.42
N GLY A 371 -7.01 -7.27 39.55
CA GLY A 371 -5.57 -7.17 39.82
C GLY A 371 -4.67 -7.30 38.59
N GLU A 372 -5.19 -7.74 37.45
CA GLU A 372 -4.46 -7.84 36.19
C GLU A 372 -4.57 -6.57 35.33
N SER A 373 -3.49 -6.22 34.65
CA SER A 373 -3.48 -5.09 33.71
C SER A 373 -3.97 -5.56 32.34
N ILE A 374 -5.23 -5.28 32.03
CA ILE A 374 -5.82 -5.54 30.72
C ILE A 374 -5.66 -4.31 29.79
N ARG A 375 -5.60 -4.57 28.49
CA ARG A 375 -5.50 -3.53 27.45
C ARG A 375 -6.79 -3.52 26.63
N GLN A 376 -7.53 -2.42 26.68
CA GLN A 376 -8.75 -2.26 25.89
C GLN A 376 -8.45 -1.40 24.65
N ILE A 377 -8.73 -1.96 23.46
CA ILE A 377 -8.68 -1.29 22.17
C ILE A 377 -10.09 -0.76 21.86
N ARG A 378 -10.24 0.57 21.90
CA ARG A 378 -11.51 1.25 21.63
C ARG A 378 -11.58 1.76 20.21
N ARG A 379 -12.74 1.56 19.57
CA ARG A 379 -13.06 2.07 18.23
C ARG A 379 -13.74 3.44 18.35
N SER A 380 -13.38 4.36 17.49
CA SER A 380 -13.88 5.74 17.48
C SER A 380 -14.68 5.97 16.21
N PHE A 381 -15.96 5.62 16.23
CA PHE A 381 -16.90 5.90 15.13
C PHE A 381 -17.64 7.24 15.30
N ALA A 382 -17.22 8.07 16.26
CA ALA A 382 -17.84 9.36 16.56
C ALA A 382 -17.05 10.51 15.95
N HIS A 383 -17.76 11.58 15.54
CA HIS A 383 -17.16 12.82 15.08
C HIS A 383 -16.11 13.30 16.09
N SER A 384 -14.85 13.34 15.67
CA SER A 384 -13.84 14.02 16.48
C SER A 384 -14.20 15.50 16.45
N GLY A 385 -14.65 16.08 17.57
CA GLY A 385 -14.84 17.53 17.71
C GLY A 385 -13.55 18.36 17.59
N ASP A 386 -12.47 17.75 17.10
CA ASP A 386 -11.19 18.40 16.84
C ASP A 386 -11.26 19.14 15.50
N VAL A 387 -11.37 20.47 15.59
CA VAL A 387 -11.41 21.39 14.44
C VAL A 387 -10.15 21.27 13.55
N HIS A 388 -9.07 20.67 14.07
CA HIS A 388 -7.81 20.45 13.36
C HIS A 388 -7.69 19.05 12.72
N GLN A 389 -8.79 18.31 12.61
CA GLN A 389 -8.80 17.01 11.94
C GLN A 389 -9.66 17.07 10.69
N TYR A 390 -9.09 16.66 9.55
CA TYR A 390 -9.88 16.39 8.37
C TYR A 390 -10.62 15.08 8.56
N THR A 391 -11.94 15.13 8.46
CA THR A 391 -12.83 13.98 8.61
C THR A 391 -14.06 14.14 7.72
N SER A 392 -14.71 13.03 7.41
CA SER A 392 -16.00 12.96 6.73
C SER A 392 -16.79 11.79 7.31
N SER A 393 -18.10 11.75 7.09
CA SER A 393 -18.94 10.62 7.52
C SER A 393 -18.45 9.29 6.96
N GLU A 394 -17.92 9.28 5.75
CA GLU A 394 -17.35 8.09 5.09
C GLU A 394 -16.07 7.62 5.79
N ILE A 395 -15.19 8.56 6.13
CA ILE A 395 -13.94 8.28 6.84
C ILE A 395 -14.24 7.69 8.22
N GLU A 396 -15.11 8.35 8.99
CA GLU A 396 -15.46 7.92 10.34
C GLU A 396 -16.10 6.54 10.37
N ALA A 397 -16.91 6.24 9.35
CA ALA A 397 -17.57 4.96 9.24
C ALA A 397 -16.59 3.79 9.02
N VAL A 398 -15.40 4.04 8.47
CA VAL A 398 -14.47 2.96 8.08
C VAL A 398 -13.12 2.96 8.80
N GLN A 399 -12.70 4.10 9.36
CA GLN A 399 -11.36 4.27 9.95
C GLN A 399 -11.05 3.24 11.04
N ASP A 400 -12.06 2.86 11.82
CA ASP A 400 -11.92 1.88 12.91
C ASP A 400 -12.65 0.56 12.66
N LEU A 401 -12.98 0.24 11.40
CA LEU A 401 -13.49 -1.10 11.06
C LEU A 401 -12.45 -2.20 11.28
N TYR A 402 -11.18 -1.90 11.07
CA TYR A 402 -10.09 -2.86 11.24
C TYR A 402 -8.99 -2.24 12.13
N PRO A 403 -8.66 -2.82 13.29
CA PRO A 403 -7.58 -2.34 14.16
C PRO A 403 -6.19 -2.73 13.60
N ARG A 404 -5.93 -2.45 12.31
CA ARG A 404 -4.68 -2.75 11.60
C ARG A 404 -4.23 -1.53 10.83
N ARG A 405 -2.98 -1.11 11.05
CA ARG A 405 -2.37 -0.01 10.29
C ARG A 405 -1.57 -0.52 9.09
N VAL A 406 -1.76 0.12 7.94
CA VAL A 406 -0.91 0.01 6.75
C VAL A 406 -0.27 1.37 6.49
N SER A 407 0.85 1.65 7.18
CA SER A 407 1.45 3.00 7.25
C SER A 407 1.66 3.66 5.89
N ASP A 408 2.20 2.93 4.91
CA ASP A 408 2.49 3.49 3.59
C ASP A 408 1.21 3.96 2.87
N ILE A 409 0.13 3.16 2.90
CA ILE A 409 -1.14 3.52 2.26
C ILE A 409 -1.86 4.61 3.04
N ALA A 410 -1.80 4.58 4.38
CA ALA A 410 -2.37 5.63 5.22
C ALA A 410 -1.73 7.01 4.94
N ALA A 411 -0.43 7.05 4.61
CA ALA A 411 0.27 8.28 4.29
C ALA A 411 0.09 8.69 2.82
N LEU A 412 0.27 7.74 1.88
CA LEU A 412 0.10 8.00 0.45
C LEU A 412 -1.35 8.40 0.11
N GLY A 413 -2.35 7.74 0.70
CA GLY A 413 -3.75 8.10 0.49
C GLY A 413 -4.03 9.54 0.90
N LYS A 414 -3.52 10.01 2.04
CA LYS A 414 -3.64 11.43 2.45
C LYS A 414 -2.97 12.40 1.47
N ILE A 415 -1.77 12.08 0.99
CA ILE A 415 -1.05 12.89 0.00
C ILE A 415 -1.87 13.04 -1.29
N PHE A 416 -2.43 11.94 -1.81
CA PHE A 416 -3.19 11.99 -3.06
C PHE A 416 -4.63 12.50 -2.87
N SER A 417 -5.24 12.33 -1.68
CA SER A 417 -6.48 13.02 -1.31
C SER A 417 -6.28 14.53 -1.33
N ALA A 418 -5.21 15.03 -0.68
CA ALA A 418 -4.84 16.44 -0.73
C ALA A 418 -4.55 16.91 -2.16
N ALA A 419 -3.92 16.08 -3.00
CA ALA A 419 -3.72 16.40 -4.41
C ALA A 419 -5.05 16.53 -5.18
N CYS A 420 -6.05 15.69 -4.90
CA CYS A 420 -7.39 15.82 -5.47
C CYS A 420 -8.07 17.12 -5.01
N MET A 421 -7.97 17.45 -3.72
CA MET A 421 -8.49 18.71 -3.16
C MET A 421 -7.87 19.93 -3.83
N VAL A 422 -6.54 19.92 -4.04
CA VAL A 422 -5.85 21.01 -4.76
C VAL A 422 -6.40 21.17 -6.17
N LEU A 423 -6.58 20.09 -6.92
CA LEU A 423 -7.15 20.17 -8.27
C LEU A 423 -8.61 20.62 -8.26
N LEU A 424 -9.38 20.25 -7.23
CA LEU A 424 -10.77 20.70 -7.06
C LEU A 424 -10.88 22.21 -6.87
N LEU A 425 -9.91 22.88 -6.22
CA LEU A 425 -9.89 24.35 -6.10
C LEU A 425 -10.01 25.06 -7.46
N GLY A 426 -9.50 24.45 -8.53
CA GLY A 426 -9.59 24.99 -9.90
C GLY A 426 -10.95 24.83 -10.58
N VAL A 427 -11.88 24.09 -9.99
CA VAL A 427 -13.18 23.73 -10.61
C VAL A 427 -14.36 24.13 -9.73
N ILE A 428 -14.22 24.09 -8.41
CA ILE A 428 -15.31 24.39 -7.47
C ILE A 428 -15.62 25.90 -7.37
N PRO A 429 -16.84 26.27 -6.95
CA PRO A 429 -17.23 27.66 -6.72
C PRO A 429 -16.33 28.36 -5.70
N ALA A 430 -16.17 29.69 -5.84
CA ALA A 430 -15.29 30.48 -4.98
C ALA A 430 -15.63 30.36 -3.48
N GLU A 431 -16.91 30.21 -3.15
CA GLU A 431 -17.44 30.08 -1.79
C GLU A 431 -16.95 28.79 -1.09
N GLU A 432 -16.69 27.72 -1.84
CA GLU A 432 -16.22 26.44 -1.30
C GLU A 432 -14.69 26.35 -1.19
N ARG A 433 -13.95 27.29 -1.82
CA ARG A 433 -12.48 27.22 -1.90
C ARG A 433 -11.79 27.42 -0.56
N GLU A 434 -12.30 28.29 0.28
CA GLU A 434 -11.72 28.56 1.61
C GLU A 434 -11.81 27.32 2.51
N ALA A 435 -12.99 26.69 2.55
CA ALA A 435 -13.20 25.44 3.28
C ALA A 435 -12.32 24.31 2.73
N MET A 436 -12.19 24.20 1.41
CA MET A 436 -11.31 23.20 0.78
C MET A 436 -9.83 23.45 1.10
N ALA A 437 -9.38 24.70 1.14
CA ALA A 437 -8.02 25.06 1.53
C ALA A 437 -7.73 24.71 3.01
N ALA A 438 -8.68 24.97 3.91
CA ALA A 438 -8.58 24.55 5.30
C ALA A 438 -8.50 23.02 5.45
N ASN A 439 -9.31 22.28 4.67
CA ASN A 439 -9.27 20.81 4.64
C ASN A 439 -7.90 20.27 4.17
N ILE A 440 -7.28 20.91 3.18
CA ILE A 440 -5.92 20.55 2.73
C ILE A 440 -4.92 20.70 3.88
N GLU A 441 -4.93 21.84 4.58
CA GLU A 441 -4.00 22.07 5.70
C GLU A 441 -4.23 21.08 6.86
N ASN A 442 -5.50 20.83 7.22
CA ASN A 442 -5.85 19.84 8.24
C ASN A 442 -5.37 18.43 7.86
N LEU A 443 -5.59 18.01 6.62
CA LEU A 443 -5.15 16.71 6.11
C LEU A 443 -3.62 16.57 6.08
N LEU A 444 -2.91 17.62 5.65
CA LEU A 444 -1.44 17.66 5.69
C LEU A 444 -0.90 17.64 7.12
N GLY A 445 -1.60 18.27 8.07
CA GLY A 445 -1.30 18.20 9.50
C GLY A 445 -1.36 16.79 10.07
N MET A 446 -2.16 15.89 9.48
CA MET A 446 -2.29 14.50 9.91
C MET A 446 -1.13 13.59 9.46
N LEU A 447 -0.29 14.00 8.50
CA LEU A 447 0.82 13.18 7.95
C LEU A 447 1.89 12.83 8.97
N HIS A 448 2.05 13.64 10.03
CA HIS A 448 3.08 13.43 11.05
C HIS A 448 2.47 13.21 12.42
N SER A 449 1.48 12.30 12.51
CA SER A 449 0.70 11.85 13.68
C SER A 449 1.43 11.65 15.03
N SER A 450 2.73 11.91 15.13
CA SER A 450 3.55 12.03 16.33
C SER A 450 3.00 12.87 17.48
N THR A 451 2.25 13.93 17.20
CA THR A 451 1.57 14.73 18.23
C THR A 451 0.38 14.00 18.86
N ARG A 452 -0.13 12.94 18.21
CA ARG A 452 -1.39 12.26 18.57
C ARG A 452 -1.21 10.86 19.17
N LEU A 453 0.01 10.30 19.16
CA LEU A 453 0.23 8.98 19.79
C LEU A 453 0.11 9.10 21.31
N SER A 454 -0.86 8.40 21.89
CA SER A 454 -0.97 8.28 23.35
C SER A 454 0.30 7.65 23.95
N LYS A 455 0.61 7.94 25.21
CA LYS A 455 1.77 7.36 25.91
C LYS A 455 1.74 5.83 25.88
N THR A 456 0.55 5.24 25.95
CA THR A 456 0.32 3.79 25.86
C THR A 456 0.68 3.27 24.48
N LEU A 457 0.17 3.91 23.42
CA LEU A 457 0.43 3.54 22.04
C LEU A 457 1.91 3.66 21.68
N ARG A 458 2.59 4.73 22.13
CA ARG A 458 4.05 4.87 21.96
C ARG A 458 4.81 3.74 22.65
N ALA A 459 4.36 3.27 23.82
CA ALA A 459 5.00 2.14 24.49
C ALA A 459 4.88 0.84 23.66
N HIS A 460 3.79 0.68 22.90
CA HIS A 460 3.63 -0.46 21.97
C HIS A 460 4.47 -0.35 20.70
N LEU A 461 4.82 0.87 20.30
CA LEU A 461 5.65 1.15 19.13
C LEU A 461 7.13 1.26 19.49
N ALA A 462 7.59 0.56 20.52
CA ALA A 462 9.00 0.61 20.92
C ALA A 462 9.49 2.06 21.14
N ARG A 463 8.60 2.91 21.71
CA ARG A 463 8.80 4.35 21.94
C ARG A 463 9.01 5.22 20.70
N GLN A 464 8.83 4.68 19.50
CA GLN A 464 8.88 5.48 18.28
C GLN A 464 7.84 6.62 18.32
N LYS A 465 8.28 7.81 17.91
CA LYS A 465 7.45 9.01 17.90
C LYS A 465 6.47 9.02 16.73
N ARG A 466 6.68 8.23 15.68
CA ARG A 466 5.87 8.20 14.45
C ARG A 466 5.62 6.76 14.01
N TYR A 467 4.55 6.56 13.24
CA TYR A 467 4.24 5.29 12.59
C TYR A 467 4.98 5.06 11.26
N ASP A 468 5.39 6.15 10.63
CA ASP A 468 5.87 6.26 9.26
C ASP A 468 7.16 7.09 9.22
N GLY A 469 8.02 6.91 10.23
CA GLY A 469 9.32 7.58 10.30
C GLY A 469 10.21 7.30 9.09
N ASN A 470 9.99 6.18 8.41
CA ASN A 470 10.61 5.85 7.13
C ASN A 470 10.24 6.80 5.99
N LEU A 471 9.02 7.34 5.97
CA LEU A 471 8.54 8.20 4.88
C LEU A 471 8.70 9.69 5.18
N LYS A 472 9.27 10.09 6.32
CA LYS A 472 9.33 11.48 6.77
C LYS A 472 9.76 12.47 5.68
N ASP A 473 10.89 12.20 5.02
CA ASP A 473 11.46 13.13 4.03
C ASP A 473 10.58 13.23 2.79
N TYR A 474 10.02 12.10 2.35
CA TYR A 474 9.03 12.05 1.27
C TYR A 474 7.77 12.86 1.62
N LEU A 475 7.21 12.68 2.82
CA LEU A 475 5.99 13.36 3.25
C LEU A 475 6.19 14.87 3.41
N SER A 476 7.32 15.29 3.97
CA SER A 476 7.64 16.71 4.11
C SER A 476 7.83 17.40 2.76
N THR A 477 8.51 16.74 1.82
CA THR A 477 8.71 17.25 0.46
C THR A 477 7.40 17.31 -0.31
N SER A 478 6.58 16.27 -0.24
CA SER A 478 5.25 16.21 -0.87
C SER A 478 4.30 17.25 -0.31
N SER A 479 4.29 17.47 1.01
CA SER A 479 3.50 18.54 1.65
C SER A 479 3.88 19.92 1.12
N ARG A 480 5.18 20.20 0.94
CA ARG A 480 5.65 21.46 0.33
C ARG A 480 5.19 21.61 -1.11
N ILE A 481 5.23 20.55 -1.92
CA ILE A 481 4.74 20.57 -3.31
C ILE A 481 3.23 20.85 -3.31
N ILE A 482 2.45 20.14 -2.48
CA ILE A 482 0.99 20.35 -2.37
C ILE A 482 0.68 21.81 -2.02
N LYS A 483 1.35 22.39 -1.03
CA LYS A 483 1.15 23.80 -0.62
C LYS A 483 1.49 24.78 -1.73
N LYS A 484 2.59 24.54 -2.46
CA LYS A 484 2.99 25.35 -3.62
C LYS A 484 1.88 25.35 -4.69
N TYR A 485 1.37 24.17 -5.04
CA TYR A 485 0.32 24.03 -6.05
C TYR A 485 -1.02 24.61 -5.57
N ALA A 486 -1.41 24.37 -4.30
CA ALA A 486 -2.60 24.97 -3.69
C ALA A 486 -2.58 26.51 -3.76
N ALA A 487 -1.42 27.13 -3.52
CA ALA A 487 -1.27 28.58 -3.62
C ALA A 487 -1.33 29.07 -5.07
N GLU A 488 -0.78 28.34 -6.03
CA GLU A 488 -0.78 28.69 -7.46
C GLU A 488 -2.20 28.66 -8.04
N ILE A 489 -2.97 27.59 -7.77
CA ILE A 489 -4.31 27.42 -8.35
C ILE A 489 -5.35 28.39 -7.76
N ASN A 490 -5.11 28.88 -6.55
CA ASN A 490 -5.97 29.86 -5.88
C ASN A 490 -5.79 31.31 -6.38
N GLN A 491 -4.83 31.58 -7.26
CA GLN A 491 -4.61 32.93 -7.82
C GLN A 491 -5.60 33.23 -8.98
N PRO A 492 -6.41 34.31 -8.91
CA PRO A 492 -7.26 34.74 -10.02
C PRO A 492 -6.47 35.52 -11.12
N PRO A 493 -6.87 35.50 -12.42
CA PRO A 493 -7.66 34.52 -13.16
C PRO A 493 -6.88 34.11 -14.43
N ASN A 494 -5.92 33.17 -14.35
CA ASN A 494 -5.45 32.53 -15.56
C ASN A 494 -6.36 31.33 -15.85
N PRO A 495 -6.88 31.15 -17.07
CA PRO A 495 -7.51 29.90 -17.45
C PRO A 495 -6.44 28.80 -17.37
N ILE A 496 -6.45 28.05 -16.27
CA ILE A 496 -5.52 26.96 -16.06
C ILE A 496 -6.02 25.78 -16.89
N ASP A 497 -5.21 25.32 -17.84
CA ASP A 497 -5.39 24.00 -18.43
C ASP A 497 -5.18 22.96 -17.32
N LEU A 498 -6.29 22.51 -16.72
CA LEU A 498 -6.27 21.59 -15.59
C LEU A 498 -5.64 20.24 -15.96
N LYS A 499 -5.67 19.85 -17.25
CA LYS A 499 -5.02 18.63 -17.73
C LYS A 499 -3.50 18.75 -17.63
N ALA A 500 -2.95 19.84 -18.17
CA ALA A 500 -1.52 20.13 -18.11
C ALA A 500 -1.06 20.38 -16.66
N TYR A 501 -1.86 21.12 -15.88
CA TYR A 501 -1.60 21.41 -14.48
C TYR A 501 -1.52 20.14 -13.64
N ARG A 502 -2.50 19.24 -13.77
CA ARG A 502 -2.46 17.91 -13.15
C ARG A 502 -1.23 17.14 -13.57
N LYS A 503 -0.90 17.09 -14.87
CA LYS A 503 0.27 16.34 -15.36
C LYS A 503 1.56 16.79 -14.68
N ARG A 504 1.78 18.10 -14.59
CA ARG A 504 2.94 18.69 -13.93
C ARG A 504 2.94 18.39 -12.42
N PHE A 505 1.80 18.60 -11.77
CA PHE A 505 1.64 18.39 -10.33
C PHE A 505 1.91 16.94 -9.92
N ILE A 506 1.25 16.00 -10.59
CA ILE A 506 1.37 14.56 -10.28
C ILE A 506 2.78 14.05 -10.62
N LYS A 507 3.41 14.54 -11.70
CA LYS A 507 4.81 14.24 -12.01
C LYS A 507 5.73 14.68 -10.87
N GLU A 508 5.63 15.92 -10.38
CA GLU A 508 6.45 16.40 -9.26
C GLU A 508 6.26 15.53 -8.00
N LEU A 509 5.03 15.10 -7.69
CA LEU A 509 4.75 14.21 -6.55
C LEU A 509 5.36 12.80 -6.72
N PHE A 510 5.31 12.24 -7.92
CA PHE A 510 5.92 10.93 -8.21
C PHE A 510 7.45 11.00 -8.25
N GLU A 511 8.04 12.13 -8.67
CA GLU A 511 9.49 12.31 -8.70
C GLU A 511 10.12 12.24 -7.30
N VAL A 512 9.42 12.67 -6.25
CA VAL A 512 9.90 12.52 -4.86
C VAL A 512 10.14 11.05 -4.49
N LEU A 513 9.38 10.10 -5.08
CA LEU A 513 9.58 8.66 -4.87
C LEU A 513 10.77 8.10 -5.67
N ASN A 514 11.32 8.84 -6.62
CA ASN A 514 12.44 8.37 -7.44
C ASN A 514 13.82 8.73 -6.88
N GLY A 515 13.88 9.52 -5.80
CA GLY A 515 15.12 9.96 -5.16
C GLY A 515 15.67 11.23 -5.79
#